data_AF-A0A349D9Y1-F1
#
_entry.id   AF-A0A349D9Y1-F1
#
_cell.length_a   1.000
_cell.length_b   1.000
_cell.length_c   1.000
_cell.angle_alpha   90.00
_cell.angle_beta   90.00
_cell.angle_gamma   90.00
#
_symmetry.space_group_name_H-M   'P 1'
#
loop_
_entity.id
_entity.type
_entity.pdbx_description
1 polymer ?
#
loop_
_entity_poly.entity_id
_entity_poly.type
_entity_poly.pdbx_seq_one_letter_code
_entity_poly.pdbx_strand_id
1 'polypeptide(L)'
;LSLKDLSLIDYINEMTEMGVCSFKIEGRMKRPEYVAAAVKACRNSVDGVTDNALSDDLRSVFSRSGFTDGYYRNRLGYDMFGIRRKDDVTAASGVLKKLEKLYEKEKADTKIDFAFTAVRGEPISLAARAGSKNAFAEGEIPQDAMNKATTAESVKNQLSKVGGTRFVCGDIDIELDDGLFIPVSEINRLRREVTEKLDEDKTQAIGFTPEYVKISPHIPNRKRLICRFADIESIPENWDYIEQVIVPLGDERKVKKSLRVSVEVPRGIFSSDEKILEKLKSAKDYGITEAWAGTLDGIVLIQKAGLKANAFLGSNVFNSLSVETLENMGVNRILLSPELTLAQAQAIGGNAPRGVLAYGRLPLMLTRNCPQKNGKSCAECKRTGKLTDRRGIEFPIDCRSGCSEILNSVPVYMADRLSEIRNMDFMLLYFTNESKEKTSLVIQDYIKGTKKPHGEFTRGLLYRGVE
;
A
#
# COMPACT_ATOMS: atom_id res chain seq x y z
N LEU A 1 14.47 -12.87 8.15
CA LEU A 1 14.05 -11.80 9.07
C LEU A 1 12.64 -11.38 8.68
N SER A 2 11.69 -11.37 9.61
CA SER A 2 10.33 -10.86 9.38
C SER A 2 9.97 -9.99 10.57
N LEU A 3 9.41 -8.81 10.33
CA LEU A 3 8.67 -8.15 11.40
C LEU A 3 7.44 -9.00 11.74
N LYS A 4 6.93 -8.80 12.96
CA LYS A 4 5.56 -9.20 13.30
C LYS A 4 4.57 -8.49 12.37
N ASP A 5 3.38 -9.05 12.25
CA ASP A 5 2.33 -8.45 11.43
C ASP A 5 1.91 -7.09 12.03
N LEU A 6 1.85 -6.07 11.19
CA LEU A 6 1.38 -4.74 11.59
C LEU A 6 -0.12 -4.81 11.87
N SER A 7 -0.54 -4.43 13.08
CA SER A 7 -1.94 -4.24 13.41
C SER A 7 -2.10 -3.00 14.26
N LEU A 8 -3.00 -2.12 13.81
CA LEU A 8 -3.40 -0.91 14.53
C LEU A 8 -4.89 -0.92 14.89
N ILE A 9 -5.50 -2.11 14.98
CA ILE A 9 -6.93 -2.27 15.30
C ILE A 9 -7.29 -1.57 16.62
N ASP A 10 -6.43 -1.70 17.63
CA ASP A 10 -6.62 -1.10 18.96
C ASP A 10 -6.54 0.45 18.94
N TYR A 11 -6.10 1.05 17.83
CA TYR A 11 -5.95 2.51 17.66
C TYR A 11 -6.91 3.10 16.63
N ILE A 12 -7.87 2.32 16.12
CA ILE A 12 -8.79 2.80 15.09
C ILE A 12 -9.58 4.04 15.56
N ASN A 13 -10.05 4.07 16.80
CA ASN A 13 -10.77 5.23 17.34
C ASN A 13 -9.87 6.46 17.44
N GLU A 14 -8.67 6.30 18.00
CA GLU A 14 -7.65 7.36 18.06
C GLU A 14 -7.33 7.91 16.66
N MET A 15 -7.09 7.03 15.68
CA MET A 15 -6.81 7.43 14.30
C MET A 15 -8.01 8.12 13.64
N THR A 16 -9.25 7.70 13.97
CA THR A 16 -10.48 8.35 13.48
C THR A 16 -10.59 9.77 14.01
N GLU A 17 -10.29 9.99 15.29
CA GLU A 17 -10.22 11.33 15.90
C GLU A 17 -9.13 12.21 15.27
N MET A 18 -8.04 11.61 14.78
CA MET A 18 -6.99 12.29 14.00
C MET A 18 -7.41 12.65 12.56
N GLY A 19 -8.61 12.24 12.13
CA GLY A 19 -9.14 12.52 10.79
C GLY A 19 -8.83 11.43 9.75
N VAL A 20 -8.41 10.22 10.16
CA VAL A 20 -8.26 9.10 9.23
C VAL A 20 -9.63 8.61 8.77
N CYS A 21 -9.89 8.68 7.46
CA CYS A 21 -11.20 8.32 6.89
C CYS A 21 -11.28 6.88 6.35
N SER A 22 -10.17 6.15 6.30
CA SER A 22 -10.13 4.80 5.72
C SER A 22 -9.03 3.96 6.35
N PHE A 23 -9.37 2.70 6.67
CA PHE A 23 -8.45 1.70 7.19
C PHE A 23 -8.30 0.57 6.19
N LYS A 24 -7.06 0.15 5.97
CA LYS A 24 -6.74 -0.94 5.05
C LYS A 24 -6.49 -2.23 5.83
N ILE A 25 -7.18 -3.30 5.46
CA ILE A 25 -6.81 -4.66 5.82
C ILE A 25 -5.97 -5.23 4.67
N GLU A 26 -4.72 -5.58 4.92
CA GLU A 26 -3.81 -6.13 3.90
C GLU A 26 -3.69 -7.64 4.06
N GLY A 27 -3.76 -8.36 2.93
CA GLY A 27 -3.37 -9.75 2.88
C GLY A 27 -3.59 -10.37 1.51
N ARG A 28 -2.51 -10.82 0.87
CA ARG A 28 -2.60 -11.62 -0.36
C ARG A 28 -2.97 -13.07 -0.05
N MET A 29 -3.89 -13.64 -0.83
CA MET A 29 -4.31 -15.05 -0.76
C MET A 29 -4.71 -15.51 0.65
N LYS A 30 -5.48 -14.68 1.37
CA LYS A 30 -5.96 -15.03 2.71
C LYS A 30 -7.23 -15.88 2.64
N ARG A 31 -7.39 -16.75 3.65
CA ARG A 31 -8.61 -17.56 3.79
C ARG A 31 -9.80 -16.68 4.18
N PRO A 32 -11.04 -17.07 3.82
CA PRO A 32 -12.24 -16.31 4.18
C PRO A 32 -12.36 -16.06 5.70
N GLU A 33 -12.00 -17.04 6.53
CA GLU A 33 -12.03 -16.90 8.01
C GLU A 33 -11.20 -15.71 8.50
N TYR A 34 -10.01 -15.49 7.93
CA TYR A 34 -9.16 -14.37 8.29
C TYR A 34 -9.80 -13.05 7.88
N VAL A 35 -10.33 -12.98 6.65
CA VAL A 35 -10.95 -11.76 6.13
C VAL A 35 -12.15 -11.38 7.00
N ALA A 36 -13.03 -12.34 7.29
CA ALA A 36 -14.18 -12.14 8.16
C ALA A 36 -13.78 -11.68 9.57
N ALA A 37 -12.79 -12.35 10.18
CA ALA A 37 -12.30 -12.01 11.51
C ALA A 37 -11.67 -10.60 11.56
N ALA A 38 -10.80 -10.27 10.61
CA ALA A 38 -10.15 -8.97 10.54
C ALA A 38 -11.17 -7.84 10.30
N VAL A 39 -12.12 -8.04 9.37
CA VAL A 39 -13.20 -7.07 9.12
C VAL A 39 -14.06 -6.88 10.36
N LYS A 40 -14.46 -7.96 11.02
CA LYS A 40 -15.27 -7.91 12.25
C LYS A 40 -14.51 -7.22 13.38
N ALA A 41 -13.21 -7.49 13.55
CA ALA A 41 -12.38 -6.84 14.56
C ALA A 41 -12.23 -5.33 14.29
N CYS A 42 -11.98 -4.93 13.04
CA CYS A 42 -11.97 -3.52 12.66
C CYS A 42 -13.31 -2.85 12.93
N ARG A 43 -14.44 -3.46 12.52
CA ARG A 43 -15.80 -2.92 12.75
C ARG A 43 -16.11 -2.77 14.24
N ASN A 44 -15.83 -3.80 15.03
CA ASN A 44 -15.99 -3.75 16.48
C ASN A 44 -15.18 -2.59 17.08
N SER A 45 -13.94 -2.38 16.63
CA SER A 45 -13.12 -1.26 17.11
C SER A 45 -13.75 0.10 16.78
N VAL A 46 -14.23 0.30 15.54
CA VAL A 46 -14.96 1.54 15.15
C VAL A 46 -16.25 1.71 15.96
N ASP A 47 -16.94 0.62 16.30
CA ASP A 47 -18.16 0.64 17.16
C ASP A 47 -17.85 0.84 18.65
N GLY A 48 -16.58 0.90 19.06
CA GLY A 48 -16.20 0.94 20.48
C GLY A 48 -16.47 -0.37 21.23
N VAL A 49 -16.62 -1.49 20.51
CA VAL A 49 -16.88 -2.82 21.06
C VAL A 49 -15.57 -3.59 21.26
N THR A 50 -15.29 -3.98 22.50
CA THR A 50 -14.14 -4.83 22.82
C THR A 50 -14.51 -6.31 22.74
N ASP A 51 -13.87 -7.04 21.84
CA ASP A 51 -14.02 -8.50 21.68
C ASP A 51 -12.66 -9.19 21.83
N ASN A 52 -12.32 -9.53 23.07
CA ASN A 52 -11.04 -10.17 23.41
C ASN A 52 -10.94 -11.57 22.77
N ALA A 53 -12.05 -12.32 22.71
CA ALA A 53 -12.04 -13.67 22.15
C ALA A 53 -11.73 -13.65 20.65
N LEU A 54 -12.34 -12.73 19.89
CA LEU A 54 -12.02 -12.54 18.48
C LEU A 54 -10.57 -12.07 18.27
N SER A 55 -10.07 -11.22 19.16
CA SER A 55 -8.69 -10.73 19.10
C SER A 55 -7.67 -11.85 19.31
N ASP A 56 -7.93 -12.75 20.25
CA ASP A 56 -7.10 -13.93 20.51
C ASP A 56 -7.19 -14.96 19.37
N ASP A 57 -8.38 -15.17 18.81
CA ASP A 57 -8.59 -16.01 17.62
C ASP A 57 -7.78 -15.47 16.43
N LEU A 58 -7.84 -14.16 16.19
CA LEU A 58 -7.11 -13.50 15.10
C LEU A 58 -5.59 -13.60 15.29
N ARG A 59 -5.10 -13.44 16.52
CA ARG A 59 -3.68 -13.66 16.86
C ARG A 59 -3.25 -15.10 16.59
N SER A 60 -4.09 -16.06 16.96
CA SER A 60 -3.80 -17.50 16.86
C SER A 60 -3.78 -18.01 15.41
N VAL A 61 -4.65 -17.49 14.55
CA VAL A 61 -4.75 -17.91 13.14
C VAL A 61 -3.67 -17.26 12.27
N PHE A 62 -3.23 -16.05 12.61
CA PHE A 62 -2.42 -15.25 11.69
C PHE A 62 -1.00 -15.00 12.17
N SER A 63 -0.82 -14.81 13.47
CA SER A 63 0.37 -14.15 13.94
C SER A 63 1.46 -15.13 14.32
N ARG A 64 2.55 -15.11 13.55
CA ARG A 64 3.76 -15.92 13.77
C ARG A 64 4.40 -15.70 15.15
N SER A 65 4.10 -14.59 15.83
CA SER A 65 4.64 -14.25 17.17
C SER A 65 3.87 -13.10 17.86
N GLY A 66 2.61 -12.85 17.50
CA GLY A 66 1.84 -11.66 17.91
C GLY A 66 1.96 -10.46 16.95
N PHE A 67 1.10 -9.46 17.12
CA PHE A 67 1.11 -8.24 16.32
C PHE A 67 2.16 -7.22 16.80
N THR A 68 2.51 -6.28 15.93
CA THR A 68 3.25 -5.07 16.27
C THR A 68 2.45 -3.85 15.83
N ASP A 69 2.57 -2.75 16.56
CA ASP A 69 2.07 -1.43 16.15
C ASP A 69 3.07 -0.71 15.20
N GLY A 70 4.12 -1.42 14.76
CA GLY A 70 5.13 -0.90 13.86
C GLY A 70 5.86 0.28 14.49
N TYR A 71 5.77 1.45 13.86
CA TYR A 71 6.39 2.67 14.37
C TYR A 71 5.40 3.63 15.04
N TYR A 72 4.12 3.23 15.18
CA TYR A 72 3.04 4.11 15.65
C TYR A 72 3.34 4.72 17.03
N ARG A 73 3.72 3.88 18.01
CA ARG A 73 4.13 4.33 19.35
C ARG A 73 5.60 4.73 19.46
N ASN A 74 6.32 4.81 18.34
CA ASN A 74 7.75 5.13 18.32
C ASN A 74 8.62 4.19 19.20
N ARG A 75 8.19 2.95 19.42
CA ARG A 75 8.94 1.93 20.17
C ARG A 75 9.76 1.09 19.19
N LEU A 76 11.07 1.04 19.42
CA LEU A 76 12.01 0.22 18.65
C LEU A 76 12.54 -0.88 19.54
N GLY A 77 12.70 -2.08 19.02
CA GLY A 77 13.26 -3.18 19.81
C GLY A 77 13.09 -4.55 19.19
N TYR A 78 13.59 -5.54 19.93
CA TYR A 78 13.53 -6.94 19.53
C TYR A 78 12.09 -7.45 19.35
N ASP A 79 11.16 -6.92 20.13
CA ASP A 79 9.74 -7.28 20.17
C ASP A 79 8.99 -6.99 18.86
N MET A 80 9.53 -6.12 17.99
CA MET A 80 8.98 -5.89 16.65
C MET A 80 9.25 -7.05 15.69
N PHE A 81 10.24 -7.91 15.97
CA PHE A 81 10.63 -9.00 15.09
C PHE A 81 9.88 -10.29 15.43
N GLY A 82 9.39 -10.97 14.39
CA GLY A 82 8.78 -12.29 14.50
C GLY A 82 9.83 -13.39 14.34
N ILE A 83 9.70 -14.46 15.13
CA ILE A 83 10.54 -15.66 15.05
C ILE A 83 9.66 -16.80 14.57
N ARG A 84 10.01 -17.41 13.45
CA ARG A 84 9.27 -18.57 12.94
C ARG A 84 9.55 -19.78 13.84
N ARG A 85 8.56 -20.24 14.61
CA ARG A 85 8.63 -21.51 15.37
C ARG A 85 7.88 -22.60 14.60
N LYS A 86 8.24 -23.88 14.79
CA LYS A 86 7.55 -25.01 14.15
C LYS A 86 6.14 -25.21 14.70
N ASP A 87 5.89 -24.73 15.91
CA ASP A 87 4.68 -25.01 16.69
C ASP A 87 3.49 -24.09 16.33
N ASP A 88 3.70 -23.05 15.52
CA ASP A 88 2.65 -22.08 15.15
C ASP A 88 1.60 -22.67 14.17
N VAL A 89 1.87 -23.85 13.59
CA VAL A 89 1.03 -24.46 12.54
C VAL A 89 -0.12 -25.31 13.12
N THR A 90 0.01 -25.79 14.36
CA THR A 90 -0.93 -26.76 14.96
C THR A 90 -2.05 -26.12 15.79
N ALA A 91 -1.93 -24.85 16.18
CA ALA A 91 -2.91 -24.16 17.03
C ALA A 91 -4.17 -23.64 16.28
N ALA A 92 -4.15 -23.59 14.94
CA ALA A 92 -5.18 -22.91 14.16
C ALA A 92 -6.43 -23.74 13.84
N SER A 93 -6.39 -25.07 13.95
CA SER A 93 -7.46 -25.94 13.40
C SER A 93 -8.82 -25.79 14.11
N GLY A 94 -8.82 -25.57 15.43
CA GLY A 94 -10.05 -25.37 16.22
C GLY A 94 -10.68 -23.99 16.04
N VAL A 95 -9.86 -22.97 15.77
CA VAL A 95 -10.30 -21.58 15.64
C VAL A 95 -11.00 -21.35 14.30
N LEU A 96 -10.54 -21.99 13.22
CA LEU A 96 -11.11 -21.79 11.88
C LEU A 96 -12.62 -22.07 11.82
N LYS A 97 -13.08 -23.20 12.38
CA LYS A 97 -14.53 -23.54 12.43
C LYS A 97 -15.37 -22.51 13.20
N LYS A 98 -14.79 -21.86 14.20
CA LYS A 98 -15.47 -20.79 14.95
C LYS A 98 -15.61 -19.55 14.09
N LEU A 99 -14.57 -19.19 13.34
CA LEU A 99 -14.54 -18.03 12.46
C LEU A 99 -15.39 -18.21 11.19
N GLU A 100 -15.57 -19.44 10.68
CA GLU A 100 -16.48 -19.74 9.57
C GLU A 100 -17.91 -19.26 9.85
N LYS A 101 -18.36 -19.36 11.10
CA LYS A 101 -19.68 -18.89 11.53
C LYS A 101 -19.89 -17.37 11.37
N LEU A 102 -18.82 -16.59 11.23
CA LEU A 102 -18.92 -15.14 11.02
C LEU A 102 -19.50 -14.78 9.65
N TYR A 103 -19.38 -15.68 8.67
CA TYR A 103 -19.79 -15.44 7.29
C TYR A 103 -20.67 -16.55 6.70
N GLU A 104 -20.99 -17.59 7.47
CA GLU A 104 -21.90 -18.67 7.08
C GLU A 104 -23.31 -18.15 6.71
N LYS A 105 -23.73 -17.05 7.33
CA LYS A 105 -25.00 -16.38 7.03
C LYS A 105 -24.74 -14.97 6.54
N GLU A 106 -25.48 -14.56 5.52
CA GLU A 106 -25.49 -13.18 5.07
C GLU A 106 -25.93 -12.27 6.22
N LYS A 107 -25.17 -11.21 6.45
CA LYS A 107 -25.43 -10.29 7.56
C LYS A 107 -26.60 -9.39 7.15
N ALA A 108 -27.69 -9.44 7.92
CA ALA A 108 -28.73 -8.44 7.82
C ALA A 108 -28.19 -7.10 8.33
N ASP A 109 -28.03 -6.12 7.44
CA ASP A 109 -27.48 -4.79 7.76
C ASP A 109 -28.25 -3.63 7.11
N THR A 110 -29.21 -3.93 6.23
CA THR A 110 -30.01 -2.92 5.55
C THR A 110 -31.31 -2.70 6.32
N LYS A 111 -31.53 -1.51 6.91
CA LYS A 111 -32.81 -1.19 7.57
C LYS A 111 -33.94 -1.19 6.53
N ILE A 112 -35.06 -1.85 6.84
CA ILE A 112 -36.29 -1.82 6.04
C ILE A 112 -37.44 -1.24 6.87
N ASP A 113 -38.00 -0.13 6.41
CA ASP A 113 -39.20 0.46 6.99
C ASP A 113 -40.44 -0.02 6.20
N PHE A 114 -41.58 -0.21 6.87
CA PHE A 114 -42.83 -0.65 6.25
C PHE A 114 -43.97 0.35 6.50
N ALA A 115 -44.84 0.52 5.51
CA ALA A 115 -46.14 1.17 5.67
C ALA A 115 -47.24 0.21 5.18
N PHE A 116 -48.10 -0.21 6.10
CA PHE A 116 -49.17 -1.17 5.86
C PHE A 116 -50.53 -0.46 5.96
N THR A 117 -51.36 -0.59 4.92
CA THR A 117 -52.72 -0.02 4.89
C THR A 117 -53.73 -1.10 4.60
N ALA A 118 -54.77 -1.19 5.44
CA ALA A 118 -55.93 -2.04 5.21
C ALA A 118 -57.19 -1.32 5.65
N VAL A 119 -57.94 -0.82 4.66
CA VAL A 119 -59.21 -0.12 4.86
C VAL A 119 -60.34 -0.89 4.19
N ARG A 120 -61.55 -0.72 4.70
CA ARG A 120 -62.74 -1.47 4.26
C ARG A 120 -63.05 -1.18 2.79
N GLY A 121 -63.13 -2.24 1.99
CA GLY A 121 -63.53 -2.15 0.58
C GLY A 121 -62.40 -1.82 -0.39
N GLU A 122 -61.17 -1.58 0.10
CA GLU A 122 -59.98 -1.39 -0.74
C GLU A 122 -59.02 -2.57 -0.60
N PRO A 123 -58.21 -2.88 -1.63
CA PRO A 123 -57.13 -3.86 -1.52
C PRO A 123 -56.15 -3.51 -0.39
N ILE A 124 -55.71 -4.52 0.36
CA ILE A 124 -54.62 -4.32 1.33
C ILE A 124 -53.37 -3.87 0.58
N SER A 125 -52.61 -2.93 1.13
CA SER A 125 -51.35 -2.50 0.53
C SER A 125 -50.20 -2.52 1.53
N LEU A 126 -49.01 -2.88 1.04
CA LEU A 126 -47.76 -2.82 1.79
C LEU A 126 -46.72 -2.11 0.94
N ALA A 127 -46.24 -0.96 1.44
CA ALA A 127 -45.05 -0.31 0.94
C ALA A 127 -43.86 -0.64 1.85
N ALA A 128 -42.68 -0.77 1.27
CA ALA A 128 -41.43 -0.97 2.00
C ALA A 128 -40.32 -0.07 1.44
N ARG A 129 -39.48 0.48 2.32
CA ARG A 129 -38.34 1.32 1.95
C ARG A 129 -37.06 0.78 2.56
N ALA A 130 -36.02 0.65 1.74
CA ALA A 130 -34.67 0.29 2.17
C ALA A 130 -33.64 1.21 1.49
N GLY A 131 -33.06 2.14 2.25
CA GLY A 131 -32.16 3.16 1.70
C GLY A 131 -32.88 4.06 0.69
N SER A 132 -32.38 4.10 -0.55
CA SER A 132 -32.99 4.86 -1.66
C SER A 132 -34.06 4.10 -2.44
N LYS A 133 -34.32 2.82 -2.10
CA LYS A 133 -35.27 1.97 -2.81
C LYS A 133 -36.61 1.90 -2.12
N ASN A 134 -37.66 1.76 -2.93
CA ASN A 134 -39.01 1.50 -2.48
C ASN A 134 -39.58 0.29 -3.22
N ALA A 135 -40.41 -0.48 -2.54
CA ALA A 135 -41.21 -1.55 -3.14
C ALA A 135 -42.64 -1.47 -2.64
N PHE A 136 -43.56 -2.02 -3.44
CA PHE A 136 -44.99 -2.01 -3.18
C PHE A 136 -45.60 -3.34 -3.58
N ALA A 137 -46.56 -3.82 -2.79
CA ALA A 137 -47.35 -5.01 -3.07
C ALA A 137 -48.81 -4.78 -2.64
N GLU A 138 -49.73 -5.35 -3.42
CA GLU A 138 -51.17 -5.31 -3.15
C GLU A 138 -51.72 -6.71 -2.85
N GLY A 139 -52.65 -6.72 -1.91
CA GLY A 139 -53.35 -7.89 -1.42
C GLY A 139 -54.79 -7.96 -1.89
N GLU A 140 -55.50 -8.94 -1.38
CA GLU A 140 -56.96 -8.98 -1.52
C GLU A 140 -57.65 -7.90 -0.68
N ILE A 141 -58.92 -7.63 -0.98
CA ILE A 141 -59.76 -6.74 -0.16
C ILE A 141 -59.99 -7.42 1.20
N PRO A 142 -59.75 -6.74 2.34
CA PRO A 142 -59.91 -7.32 3.65
C PRO A 142 -61.38 -7.63 3.92
N GLN A 143 -61.64 -8.74 4.61
CA GLN A 143 -63.00 -9.18 4.91
C GLN A 143 -63.44 -8.70 6.30
N ASP A 144 -64.74 -8.66 6.54
CA ASP A 144 -65.24 -8.46 7.91
C ASP A 144 -64.91 -9.65 8.80
N ALA A 145 -64.43 -9.38 10.01
CA ALA A 145 -64.09 -10.40 10.97
C ALA A 145 -65.35 -11.06 11.52
N MET A 146 -65.54 -12.34 11.19
CA MET A 146 -66.63 -13.15 11.76
C MET A 146 -66.36 -13.61 13.19
N ASN A 147 -65.08 -13.71 13.59
CA ASN A 147 -64.67 -14.20 14.92
C ASN A 147 -63.60 -13.31 15.55
N LYS A 148 -62.39 -13.30 14.98
CA LYS A 148 -61.24 -12.55 15.50
C LYS A 148 -60.73 -11.57 14.45
N ALA A 149 -60.77 -10.29 14.78
CA ALA A 149 -60.21 -9.24 13.94
C ALA A 149 -58.68 -9.27 13.95
N THR A 150 -58.07 -8.85 12.84
CA THR A 150 -56.64 -8.58 12.75
C THR A 150 -56.33 -7.33 13.58
N THR A 151 -55.24 -7.36 14.35
CA THR A 151 -54.79 -6.21 15.16
C THR A 151 -53.50 -5.64 14.61
N ALA A 152 -53.25 -4.35 14.83
CA ALA A 152 -52.00 -3.70 14.45
C ALA A 152 -50.77 -4.42 15.05
N GLU A 153 -50.88 -4.89 16.30
CA GLU A 153 -49.81 -5.68 16.95
C GLU A 153 -49.55 -7.00 16.22
N SER A 154 -50.60 -7.68 15.73
CA SER A 154 -50.42 -8.91 14.96
C SER A 154 -49.76 -8.65 13.61
N VAL A 155 -50.11 -7.55 12.93
CA VAL A 155 -49.48 -7.13 11.67
C VAL A 155 -48.00 -6.82 11.91
N LYS A 156 -47.68 -5.99 12.90
CA LYS A 156 -46.31 -5.64 13.29
C LYS A 156 -45.44 -6.87 13.55
N ASN A 157 -45.97 -7.86 14.26
CA ASN A 157 -45.28 -9.11 14.56
C ASN A 157 -44.99 -9.97 13.31
N GLN A 158 -45.83 -9.94 12.26
CA GLN A 158 -45.56 -10.67 11.02
C GLN A 158 -44.60 -9.92 10.11
N LEU A 159 -44.74 -8.59 10.00
CA LEU A 159 -43.86 -7.75 9.20
C LEU A 159 -42.44 -7.70 9.77
N SER A 160 -42.27 -7.75 11.09
CA SER A 160 -40.95 -7.77 11.75
C SER A 160 -40.11 -9.01 11.48
N LYS A 161 -40.72 -10.10 10.99
CA LYS A 161 -40.05 -11.38 10.74
C LYS A 161 -39.34 -11.40 9.38
N VAL A 162 -38.38 -10.50 9.19
CA VAL A 162 -37.51 -10.39 7.99
C VAL A 162 -36.24 -11.26 8.09
N GLY A 163 -36.15 -12.14 9.09
CA GLY A 163 -35.00 -13.04 9.27
C GLY A 163 -34.80 -13.97 8.07
N GLY A 164 -33.53 -14.19 7.71
CA GLY A 164 -33.15 -14.94 6.50
C GLY A 164 -33.05 -14.07 5.23
N THR A 165 -33.23 -12.76 5.35
CA THR A 165 -32.95 -11.76 4.31
C THR A 165 -31.79 -10.86 4.74
N ARG A 166 -31.28 -10.01 3.83
CA ARG A 166 -30.30 -8.95 4.12
C ARG A 166 -30.86 -7.78 4.96
N PHE A 167 -32.15 -7.81 5.32
CA PHE A 167 -32.83 -6.70 5.97
C PHE A 167 -32.95 -6.84 7.48
N VAL A 168 -32.83 -5.72 8.19
CA VAL A 168 -33.17 -5.57 9.61
C VAL A 168 -34.45 -4.75 9.71
N CYS A 169 -35.44 -5.23 10.48
CA CYS A 169 -36.70 -4.53 10.65
C CYS A 169 -36.48 -3.13 11.24
N GLY A 170 -37.00 -2.14 10.55
CA GLY A 170 -37.01 -0.74 10.93
C GLY A 170 -38.34 -0.32 11.54
N ASP A 171 -38.82 0.85 11.14
CA ASP A 171 -40.11 1.38 11.59
C ASP A 171 -41.26 0.75 10.80
N ILE A 172 -42.40 0.54 11.46
CA ILE A 172 -43.61 -0.05 10.86
C ILE A 172 -44.79 0.87 11.17
N ASP A 173 -45.26 1.56 10.14
CA ASP A 173 -46.48 2.36 10.19
C ASP A 173 -47.67 1.51 9.73
N ILE A 174 -48.77 1.56 10.49
CA ILE A 174 -49.95 0.72 10.26
C ILE A 174 -51.21 1.58 10.29
N GLU A 175 -51.94 1.55 9.19
CA GLU A 175 -53.30 2.07 9.06
C GLU A 175 -54.25 0.88 8.85
N LEU A 176 -55.17 0.65 9.79
CA LEU A 176 -56.02 -0.54 9.84
C LEU A 176 -57.40 -0.17 10.38
N ASP A 177 -58.45 -0.39 9.59
CA ASP A 177 -59.84 -0.23 10.05
C ASP A 177 -60.22 -1.32 11.06
N ASP A 178 -61.05 -0.92 12.04
CA ASP A 178 -61.56 -1.82 13.06
C ASP A 178 -62.45 -2.93 12.47
N GLY A 179 -62.32 -4.13 13.03
CA GLY A 179 -63.20 -5.27 12.70
C GLY A 179 -62.84 -5.99 11.40
N LEU A 180 -61.71 -5.69 10.75
CA LEU A 180 -61.26 -6.41 9.56
C LEU A 180 -60.55 -7.73 9.91
N PHE A 181 -60.67 -8.71 9.03
CA PHE A 181 -59.93 -9.97 9.03
C PHE A 181 -59.01 -10.05 7.82
N ILE A 182 -57.72 -10.29 8.11
CA ILE A 182 -56.67 -10.45 7.12
C ILE A 182 -55.93 -11.76 7.42
N PRO A 183 -55.89 -12.72 6.48
CA PRO A 183 -55.13 -13.94 6.67
C PRO A 183 -53.65 -13.66 6.94
N VAL A 184 -53.06 -14.33 7.94
CA VAL A 184 -51.61 -14.22 8.22
C VAL A 184 -50.76 -14.61 7.01
N SER A 185 -51.24 -15.57 6.21
CA SER A 185 -50.61 -15.96 4.94
C SER A 185 -50.51 -14.79 3.97
N GLU A 186 -51.49 -13.89 3.95
CA GLU A 186 -51.52 -12.73 3.07
C GLU A 186 -50.51 -11.67 3.50
N ILE A 187 -50.44 -11.36 4.79
CA ILE A 187 -49.42 -10.44 5.33
C ILE A 187 -48.01 -11.00 5.04
N ASN A 188 -47.82 -12.30 5.19
CA ASN A 188 -46.54 -12.97 4.89
C ASN A 188 -46.20 -12.95 3.39
N ARG A 189 -47.20 -13.09 2.51
CA ARG A 189 -47.06 -12.99 1.06
C ARG A 189 -46.60 -11.59 0.67
N LEU A 190 -47.33 -10.55 1.10
CA LEU A 190 -46.99 -9.15 0.83
C LEU A 190 -45.59 -8.81 1.31
N ARG A 191 -45.25 -9.20 2.54
CA ARG A 191 -43.91 -9.00 3.10
C ARG A 191 -42.83 -9.66 2.24
N ARG A 192 -43.01 -10.92 1.83
CA ARG A 192 -42.04 -11.63 0.97
C ARG A 192 -41.89 -10.91 -0.37
N GLU A 193 -42.99 -10.53 -0.99
CA GLU A 193 -43.01 -9.86 -2.28
C GLU A 193 -42.25 -8.52 -2.24
N VAL A 194 -42.52 -7.66 -1.25
CA VAL A 194 -41.78 -6.38 -1.15
C VAL A 194 -40.31 -6.59 -0.79
N THR A 195 -39.97 -7.59 0.04
CA THR A 195 -38.57 -7.89 0.34
C THR A 195 -37.82 -8.43 -0.88
N GLU A 196 -38.45 -9.29 -1.69
CA GLU A 196 -37.88 -9.82 -2.93
C GLU A 196 -37.65 -8.69 -3.95
N LYS A 197 -38.65 -7.80 -4.15
CA LYS A 197 -38.51 -6.62 -5.03
C LYS A 197 -37.39 -5.67 -4.59
N LEU A 198 -37.13 -5.53 -3.29
CA LEU A 198 -36.03 -4.70 -2.79
C LEU A 198 -34.66 -5.39 -2.95
N ASP A 199 -34.64 -6.72 -2.94
CA ASP A 199 -33.45 -7.56 -3.07
C ASP A 199 -33.05 -7.84 -4.53
N GLU A 200 -33.96 -7.60 -5.48
CA GLU A 200 -33.77 -7.79 -6.94
C GLU A 200 -32.65 -6.95 -7.59
N ASP A 201 -31.81 -6.24 -6.83
CA ASP A 201 -30.52 -5.78 -7.35
C ASP A 201 -29.60 -6.98 -7.57
N LYS A 202 -29.71 -7.57 -8.76
CA LYS A 202 -28.50 -7.99 -9.47
C LYS A 202 -27.56 -6.80 -9.40
N THR A 203 -26.49 -6.92 -8.64
CA THR A 203 -25.39 -5.97 -8.51
C THR A 203 -25.23 -5.25 -9.84
N GLN A 204 -25.72 -4.01 -9.94
CA GLN A 204 -25.62 -3.27 -11.17
C GLN A 204 -24.12 -3.02 -11.34
N ALA A 205 -23.50 -3.76 -12.25
CA ALA A 205 -22.06 -3.69 -12.42
C ALA A 205 -21.72 -2.22 -12.67
N ILE A 206 -20.94 -1.61 -11.77
CA ILE A 206 -20.45 -0.26 -11.98
C ILE A 206 -19.58 -0.35 -13.23
N GLY A 207 -20.10 0.16 -14.35
CA GLY A 207 -19.41 0.10 -15.63
C GLY A 207 -18.08 0.83 -15.52
N PHE A 208 -16.98 0.10 -15.63
CA PHE A 208 -15.65 0.71 -15.77
C PHE A 208 -15.38 0.92 -17.25
N THR A 209 -15.32 2.18 -17.68
CA THR A 209 -14.86 2.54 -19.02
C THR A 209 -13.40 2.95 -18.92
N PRO A 210 -12.44 2.18 -19.46
CA PRO A 210 -11.04 2.55 -19.41
C PRO A 210 -10.80 3.83 -20.21
N GLU A 211 -10.24 4.85 -19.57
CA GLU A 211 -9.72 6.02 -20.29
C GLU A 211 -8.35 5.69 -20.89
N TYR A 212 -8.24 5.83 -22.21
CA TYR A 212 -6.98 5.67 -22.92
C TYR A 212 -6.28 7.01 -23.04
N VAL A 213 -5.21 7.19 -22.27
CA VAL A 213 -4.35 8.37 -22.41
C VAL A 213 -3.39 8.14 -23.56
N LYS A 214 -3.41 9.05 -24.55
CA LYS A 214 -2.47 9.03 -25.67
C LYS A 214 -1.14 9.62 -25.21
N ILE A 215 -0.10 8.81 -25.23
CA ILE A 215 1.22 9.21 -24.72
C ILE A 215 2.20 9.26 -25.90
N SER A 216 2.86 10.40 -26.06
CA SER A 216 3.89 10.60 -27.08
C SER A 216 5.07 9.64 -26.87
N PRO A 217 5.67 9.07 -27.93
CA PRO A 217 6.91 8.32 -27.81
C PRO A 217 8.03 9.18 -27.21
N HIS A 218 8.88 8.55 -26.40
CA HIS A 218 10.06 9.22 -25.86
C HIS A 218 11.19 9.27 -26.90
N ILE A 219 11.83 10.43 -27.00
CA ILE A 219 13.03 10.63 -27.82
C ILE A 219 14.19 10.97 -26.87
N PRO A 220 15.13 10.05 -26.64
CA PRO A 220 16.26 10.31 -25.75
C PRO A 220 17.21 11.31 -26.40
N ASN A 221 17.87 12.13 -25.58
CA ASN A 221 18.86 13.09 -26.08
C ASN A 221 20.23 12.40 -26.28
N ARG A 222 21.07 12.38 -25.23
CA ARG A 222 22.37 11.70 -25.22
C ARG A 222 22.50 10.91 -23.95
N LYS A 223 22.80 9.61 -24.07
CA LYS A 223 23.05 8.74 -22.93
C LYS A 223 24.24 9.24 -22.10
N ARG A 224 23.98 9.60 -20.85
CA ARG A 224 24.95 10.11 -19.87
C ARG A 224 25.16 9.12 -18.71
N LEU A 225 26.27 9.25 -18.00
CA LEU A 225 26.54 8.52 -16.76
C LEU A 225 26.29 9.42 -15.57
N ILE A 226 25.42 8.97 -14.67
CA ILE A 226 25.17 9.59 -13.37
C ILE A 226 25.64 8.60 -12.31
N CYS A 227 26.45 9.06 -11.37
CA CYS A 227 27.05 8.20 -10.35
C CYS A 227 26.63 8.69 -8.97
N ARG A 228 25.99 7.81 -8.19
CA ARG A 228 25.68 8.05 -6.78
C ARG A 228 26.74 7.39 -5.93
N PHE A 229 27.34 8.13 -5.01
CA PHE A 229 28.36 7.63 -4.10
C PHE A 229 27.85 7.69 -2.68
N ALA A 230 27.92 6.54 -2.03
CA ALA A 230 27.64 6.43 -0.62
C ALA A 230 28.71 7.12 0.25
N ASP A 231 29.97 7.02 -0.16
CA ASP A 231 31.12 7.58 0.53
C ASP A 231 31.91 8.45 -0.45
N ILE A 232 32.24 9.67 -0.05
CA ILE A 232 32.98 10.63 -0.87
C ILE A 232 34.38 10.11 -1.21
N GLU A 233 34.98 9.33 -0.31
CA GLU A 233 36.31 8.74 -0.53
C GLU A 233 36.32 7.70 -1.65
N SER A 234 35.15 7.15 -2.01
CA SER A 234 35.01 6.23 -3.13
C SER A 234 34.94 6.91 -4.50
N ILE A 235 34.85 8.25 -4.54
CA ILE A 235 34.84 9.01 -5.80
C ILE A 235 36.22 8.89 -6.48
N PRO A 236 36.27 8.44 -7.75
CA PRO A 236 37.54 8.28 -8.47
C PRO A 236 38.21 9.64 -8.73
N GLU A 237 39.48 9.64 -9.13
CA GLU A 237 40.20 10.88 -9.49
C GLU A 237 39.93 11.39 -10.90
N ASN A 238 39.47 10.51 -11.80
CA ASN A 238 39.10 10.86 -13.16
C ASN A 238 37.57 10.76 -13.31
N TRP A 239 36.96 11.85 -13.75
CA TRP A 239 35.51 12.05 -13.79
C TRP A 239 35.02 12.73 -15.07
N ASP A 240 35.87 12.86 -16.10
CA ASP A 240 35.54 13.58 -17.35
C ASP A 240 34.31 13.01 -18.09
N TYR A 241 33.95 11.77 -17.76
CA TYR A 241 32.84 11.02 -18.36
C TYR A 241 31.59 10.96 -17.47
N ILE A 242 31.66 11.49 -16.24
CA ILE A 242 30.54 11.51 -15.29
C ILE A 242 29.81 12.84 -15.47
N GLU A 243 28.54 12.80 -15.87
CA GLU A 243 27.75 14.01 -16.05
C GLU A 243 27.37 14.65 -14.71
N GLN A 244 27.04 13.80 -13.72
CA GLN A 244 26.63 14.25 -12.40
C GLN A 244 27.03 13.24 -11.33
N VAL A 245 27.52 13.79 -10.22
CA VAL A 245 27.81 13.06 -8.98
C VAL A 245 26.68 13.33 -8.00
N ILE A 246 26.11 12.27 -7.43
CA ILE A 246 25.10 12.35 -6.37
C ILE A 246 25.76 11.90 -5.06
N VAL A 247 25.68 12.71 -4.02
CA VAL A 247 26.14 12.38 -2.66
C VAL A 247 25.02 12.58 -1.64
N PRO A 248 25.09 11.98 -0.45
CA PRO A 248 24.10 12.24 0.60
C PRO A 248 24.00 13.73 0.95
N LEU A 249 22.81 14.20 1.30
CA LEU A 249 22.62 15.57 1.78
C LEU A 249 23.47 15.85 3.04
N GLY A 250 24.31 16.88 2.96
CA GLY A 250 25.28 17.29 3.98
C GLY A 250 26.73 16.92 3.64
N ASP A 251 26.95 16.09 2.63
CA ASP A 251 28.28 15.67 2.18
C ASP A 251 28.80 16.50 0.99
N GLU A 252 27.97 17.37 0.39
CA GLU A 252 28.33 18.17 -0.79
C GLU A 252 29.58 19.04 -0.61
N ARG A 253 29.82 19.53 0.61
CA ARG A 253 30.95 20.43 0.92
C ARG A 253 32.31 19.73 0.89
N LYS A 254 32.33 18.41 0.97
CA LYS A 254 33.55 17.59 0.97
C LYS A 254 33.97 17.17 -0.44
N VAL A 255 33.10 17.39 -1.43
CA VAL A 255 33.36 17.03 -2.83
C VAL A 255 34.13 18.16 -3.52
N LYS A 256 35.04 17.80 -4.44
CA LYS A 256 35.80 18.78 -5.23
C LYS A 256 34.85 19.66 -6.06
N LYS A 257 35.00 20.99 -5.99
CA LYS A 257 34.14 21.98 -6.67
C LYS A 257 34.09 21.84 -8.20
N SER A 258 35.07 21.18 -8.82
CA SER A 258 35.11 20.92 -10.26
C SER A 258 34.06 19.90 -10.72
N LEU A 259 33.45 19.14 -9.80
CA LEU A 259 32.43 18.15 -10.10
C LEU A 259 31.04 18.80 -10.14
N ARG A 260 30.20 18.38 -11.08
CA ARG A 260 28.77 18.70 -11.04
C ARG A 260 28.09 17.85 -9.98
N VAL A 261 27.97 18.40 -8.78
CA VAL A 261 27.43 17.70 -7.61
C VAL A 261 25.93 17.99 -7.44
N SER A 262 25.20 16.97 -7.02
CA SER A 262 23.83 17.06 -6.51
C SER A 262 23.71 16.24 -5.23
N VAL A 263 22.66 16.49 -4.46
CA VAL A 263 22.45 15.85 -3.16
C VAL A 263 21.26 14.89 -3.19
N GLU A 264 21.38 13.78 -2.46
CA GLU A 264 20.32 12.80 -2.24
C GLU A 264 19.63 13.10 -0.91
N VAL A 265 18.31 13.32 -0.98
CA VAL A 265 17.45 13.41 0.20
C VAL A 265 17.27 12.01 0.81
N PRO A 266 17.41 11.85 2.14
CA PRO A 266 17.18 10.58 2.80
C PRO A 266 15.80 10.00 2.50
N ARG A 267 15.72 8.70 2.17
CA ARG A 267 14.44 8.01 1.90
C ARG A 267 13.52 7.93 3.12
N GLY A 268 14.09 7.82 4.31
CA GLY A 268 13.35 7.79 5.57
C GLY A 268 13.29 9.18 6.20
N ILE A 269 12.16 9.87 6.03
CA ILE A 269 11.89 11.16 6.65
C ILE A 269 10.89 10.93 7.79
N PHE A 270 11.31 11.21 9.03
CA PHE A 270 10.52 10.95 10.24
C PHE A 270 10.45 12.23 11.08
N SER A 271 9.46 13.08 10.81
CA SER A 271 9.25 14.36 11.51
C SER A 271 10.49 15.25 11.49
N SER A 272 11.21 15.26 10.36
CA SER A 272 12.48 15.97 10.19
C SER A 272 12.48 16.90 8.96
N ASP A 273 11.30 17.16 8.41
CA ASP A 273 11.05 17.91 7.19
C ASP A 273 11.71 19.29 7.22
N GLU A 274 11.54 20.02 8.32
CA GLU A 274 12.14 21.35 8.53
C GLU A 274 13.68 21.29 8.50
N LYS A 275 14.26 20.31 9.20
CA LYS A 275 15.73 20.12 9.23
C LYS A 275 16.28 19.73 7.86
N ILE A 276 15.54 18.92 7.11
CA ILE A 276 15.92 18.54 5.74
C ILE A 276 15.83 19.76 4.81
N LEU A 277 14.76 20.56 4.93
CA LEU A 277 14.58 21.78 4.16
C LEU A 277 15.70 22.80 4.44
N GLU A 278 16.08 23.01 5.69
CA GLU A 278 17.20 23.87 6.07
C GLU A 278 18.52 23.39 5.45
N LYS A 279 18.80 22.08 5.51
CA LYS A 279 19.97 21.49 4.87
C LYS A 279 19.97 21.69 3.36
N LEU A 280 18.82 21.51 2.70
CA LEU A 280 18.67 21.75 1.26
C LEU A 280 18.91 23.23 0.90
N LYS A 281 18.41 24.18 1.71
CA LYS A 281 18.71 25.61 1.54
C LYS A 281 20.21 25.89 1.69
N SER A 282 20.86 25.33 2.73
CA SER A 282 22.32 25.43 2.88
C SER A 282 23.09 24.83 1.69
N ALA A 283 22.63 23.70 1.14
CA ALA A 283 23.23 23.10 -0.04
C ALA A 283 23.09 24.01 -1.27
N LYS A 284 21.92 24.66 -1.43
CA LYS A 284 21.68 25.66 -2.46
C LYS A 284 22.62 26.86 -2.33
N ASP A 285 22.78 27.40 -1.12
CA ASP A 285 23.69 28.52 -0.85
C ASP A 285 25.16 28.15 -1.12
N TYR A 286 25.50 26.87 -0.99
CA TYR A 286 26.81 26.33 -1.38
C TYR A 286 27.00 26.20 -2.90
N GLY A 287 25.94 26.33 -3.70
CA GLY A 287 25.96 26.27 -5.16
C GLY A 287 25.36 24.99 -5.75
N ILE A 288 24.74 24.13 -4.94
CA ILE A 288 23.97 22.99 -5.47
C ILE A 288 22.72 23.53 -6.18
N THR A 289 22.44 23.00 -7.37
CA THR A 289 21.30 23.43 -8.20
C THR A 289 20.22 22.37 -8.31
N GLU A 290 20.54 21.13 -7.98
CA GLU A 290 19.64 19.99 -8.13
C GLU A 290 19.79 18.99 -6.99
N ALA A 291 18.70 18.30 -6.66
CA ALA A 291 18.68 17.22 -5.68
C ALA A 291 17.79 16.07 -6.14
N TRP A 292 18.00 14.90 -5.52
CA TRP A 292 17.32 13.64 -5.84
C TRP A 292 16.53 13.15 -4.63
N ALA A 293 15.29 12.73 -4.85
CA ALA A 293 14.44 12.17 -3.80
C ALA A 293 13.72 10.90 -4.27
N GLY A 294 13.66 9.90 -3.38
CA GLY A 294 12.94 8.65 -3.60
C GLY A 294 11.48 8.68 -3.16
N THR A 295 10.97 9.82 -2.68
CA THR A 295 9.62 9.97 -2.11
C THR A 295 9.02 11.32 -2.51
N LEU A 296 7.69 11.43 -2.56
CA LEU A 296 7.00 12.64 -3.02
C LEU A 296 7.19 13.83 -2.07
N ASP A 297 7.16 13.58 -0.76
CA ASP A 297 7.50 14.57 0.27
C ASP A 297 8.93 15.11 0.09
N GLY A 298 9.90 14.23 -0.20
CA GLY A 298 11.26 14.63 -0.53
C GLY A 298 11.35 15.52 -1.78
N ILE A 299 10.59 15.20 -2.83
CA ILE A 299 10.50 16.04 -4.05
C ILE A 299 9.97 17.43 -3.70
N VAL A 300 8.89 17.50 -2.91
CA VAL A 300 8.29 18.77 -2.48
C VAL A 300 9.27 19.59 -1.63
N LEU A 301 10.04 18.96 -0.73
CA LEU A 301 11.05 19.65 0.07
C LEU A 301 12.16 20.25 -0.80
N ILE A 302 12.62 19.54 -1.83
CA ILE A 302 13.61 20.05 -2.79
C ILE A 302 13.07 21.30 -3.51
N GLN A 303 11.83 21.25 -3.98
CA GLN A 303 11.18 22.37 -4.66
C GLN A 303 11.00 23.58 -3.73
N LYS A 304 10.59 23.36 -2.47
CA LYS A 304 10.49 24.41 -1.45
C LYS A 304 11.84 25.06 -1.13
N ALA A 305 12.95 24.33 -1.25
CA ALA A 305 14.29 24.90 -1.17
C ALA A 305 14.68 25.72 -2.41
N GLY A 306 13.90 25.64 -3.49
CA GLY A 306 14.15 26.29 -4.77
C GLY A 306 15.30 25.64 -5.54
N LEU A 307 15.43 24.31 -5.43
CA LEU A 307 16.33 23.45 -6.20
C LEU A 307 15.53 22.69 -7.27
N LYS A 308 16.18 22.23 -8.34
CA LYS A 308 15.54 21.32 -9.30
C LYS A 308 15.40 19.93 -8.68
N ALA A 309 14.17 19.42 -8.62
CA ALA A 309 13.89 18.10 -8.08
C ALA A 309 14.04 17.02 -9.15
N ASN A 310 14.71 15.92 -8.80
CA ASN A 310 14.80 14.73 -9.63
C ASN A 310 14.22 13.53 -8.85
N ALA A 311 13.47 12.66 -9.53
CA ALA A 311 12.91 11.46 -8.95
C ALA A 311 13.93 10.31 -8.96
N PHE A 312 14.07 9.62 -7.82
CA PHE A 312 15.12 8.65 -7.56
C PHE A 312 14.57 7.29 -7.11
N LEU A 313 15.45 6.37 -6.66
CA LEU A 313 15.04 5.05 -6.17
C LEU A 313 13.99 5.17 -5.05
N GLY A 314 12.81 4.59 -5.30
CA GLY A 314 11.65 4.65 -4.41
C GLY A 314 10.46 5.44 -4.96
N SER A 315 10.67 6.27 -6.00
CA SER A 315 9.58 7.01 -6.66
C SER A 315 8.60 6.11 -7.42
N ASN A 316 8.96 4.83 -7.62
CA ASN A 316 8.12 3.77 -8.18
C ASN A 316 7.46 4.15 -9.52
N VAL A 317 8.25 4.68 -10.45
CA VAL A 317 7.80 5.04 -11.80
C VAL A 317 7.81 3.79 -12.70
N PHE A 318 6.63 3.26 -13.01
CA PHE A 318 6.43 2.04 -13.81
C PHE A 318 5.85 2.28 -15.20
N ASN A 319 5.26 3.44 -15.45
CA ASN A 319 4.53 3.69 -16.68
C ASN A 319 4.62 5.17 -17.07
N SER A 320 4.16 5.44 -18.28
CA SER A 320 4.15 6.77 -18.87
C SER A 320 3.25 7.78 -18.15
N LEU A 321 2.16 7.34 -17.50
CA LEU A 321 1.31 8.24 -16.69
C LEU A 321 2.05 8.74 -15.46
N SER A 322 2.84 7.87 -14.81
CA SER A 322 3.70 8.28 -13.70
C SER A 322 4.78 9.28 -14.15
N VAL A 323 5.32 9.11 -15.37
CA VAL A 323 6.26 10.07 -15.96
C VAL A 323 5.60 11.43 -16.17
N GLU A 324 4.44 11.47 -16.85
CA GLU A 324 3.69 12.71 -17.09
C GLU A 324 3.27 13.39 -15.79
N THR A 325 2.83 12.63 -14.79
CA THR A 325 2.47 13.16 -13.47
C THR A 325 3.66 13.87 -12.82
N LEU A 326 4.83 13.24 -12.79
CA LEU A 326 6.02 13.85 -12.21
C LEU A 326 6.53 15.05 -13.04
N GLU A 327 6.41 14.98 -14.36
CA GLU A 327 6.71 16.10 -15.25
C GLU A 327 5.83 17.32 -14.94
N ASN A 328 4.52 17.11 -14.78
CA ASN A 328 3.55 18.15 -14.39
C ASN A 328 3.81 18.69 -12.97
N MET A 329 4.38 17.86 -12.09
CA MET A 329 4.87 18.30 -10.78
C MET A 329 6.18 19.11 -10.85
N GLY A 330 6.79 19.27 -12.03
CA GLY A 330 8.05 20.01 -12.20
C GLY A 330 9.31 19.19 -11.89
N VAL A 331 9.25 17.87 -11.97
CA VAL A 331 10.42 16.99 -11.84
C VAL A 331 11.29 17.08 -13.09
N ASN A 332 12.59 17.30 -12.89
CA ASN A 332 13.57 17.56 -13.94
C ASN A 332 14.13 16.28 -14.59
N ARG A 333 14.34 15.21 -13.81
CA ARG A 333 14.80 13.89 -14.28
C ARG A 333 14.18 12.77 -13.48
N ILE A 334 14.01 11.61 -14.12
CA ILE A 334 13.33 10.47 -13.53
C ILE A 334 14.18 9.20 -13.65
N LEU A 335 14.55 8.61 -12.51
CA LEU A 335 15.00 7.22 -12.49
C LEU A 335 13.77 6.31 -12.54
N LEU A 336 13.68 5.47 -13.57
CA LEU A 336 12.62 4.48 -13.69
C LEU A 336 12.79 3.37 -12.64
N SER A 337 11.68 2.72 -12.30
CA SER A 337 11.69 1.63 -11.32
C SER A 337 12.64 0.49 -11.76
N PRO A 338 13.52 0.00 -10.87
CA PRO A 338 14.41 -1.13 -11.18
C PRO A 338 13.66 -2.47 -11.31
N GLU A 339 12.35 -2.46 -11.05
CA GLU A 339 11.45 -3.60 -11.18
C GLU A 339 10.89 -3.77 -12.60
N LEU A 340 11.09 -2.78 -13.48
CA LEU A 340 10.75 -2.88 -14.89
C LEU A 340 11.73 -3.79 -15.65
N THR A 341 11.20 -4.53 -16.62
CA THR A 341 12.05 -5.07 -17.69
C THR A 341 12.59 -3.95 -18.57
N LEU A 342 13.70 -4.19 -19.28
CA LEU A 342 14.23 -3.26 -20.27
C LEU A 342 13.22 -2.95 -21.37
N ALA A 343 12.44 -3.95 -21.80
CA ALA A 343 11.40 -3.77 -22.80
C ALA A 343 10.31 -2.82 -22.31
N GLN A 344 9.83 -3.00 -21.07
CA GLN A 344 8.84 -2.09 -20.47
C GLN A 344 9.41 -0.69 -20.29
N ALA A 345 10.62 -0.56 -19.73
CA ALA A 345 11.27 0.74 -19.56
C ALA A 345 11.43 1.49 -20.91
N GLN A 346 11.81 0.78 -21.98
CA GLN A 346 11.97 1.33 -23.33
C GLN A 346 10.67 1.76 -24.00
N ALA A 347 9.54 1.20 -23.57
CA ALA A 347 8.21 1.52 -24.07
C ALA A 347 7.58 2.73 -23.38
N ILE A 348 8.16 3.24 -22.29
CA ILE A 348 7.64 4.39 -21.55
C ILE A 348 7.84 5.68 -22.37
N GLY A 349 6.71 6.33 -22.69
CA GLY A 349 6.61 7.59 -23.43
C GLY A 349 6.63 8.84 -22.54
N GLY A 350 6.38 10.01 -23.13
CA GLY A 350 6.46 11.33 -22.49
C GLY A 350 7.78 12.05 -22.77
N ASN A 351 7.96 13.27 -22.25
CA ASN A 351 9.10 14.13 -22.58
C ASN A 351 10.19 14.19 -21.49
N ALA A 352 9.84 13.98 -20.23
CA ALA A 352 10.79 14.10 -19.11
C ALA A 352 12.04 13.21 -19.27
N PRO A 353 13.27 13.73 -19.07
CA PRO A 353 14.47 12.91 -19.18
C PRO A 353 14.48 11.75 -18.18
N ARG A 354 14.84 10.56 -18.64
CA ARG A 354 14.74 9.33 -17.83
C ARG A 354 15.94 8.41 -17.94
N GLY A 355 16.11 7.56 -16.93
CA GLY A 355 17.21 6.61 -16.90
C GLY A 355 16.87 5.33 -16.16
N VAL A 356 17.82 4.40 -16.22
CA VAL A 356 17.75 3.08 -15.57
C VAL A 356 18.90 2.90 -14.59
N LEU A 357 18.66 2.11 -13.54
CA LEU A 357 19.74 1.61 -12.68
C LEU A 357 20.51 0.55 -13.46
N ALA A 358 21.76 0.87 -13.82
CA ALA A 358 22.61 -0.02 -14.59
C ALA A 358 23.60 -0.77 -13.69
N TYR A 359 24.06 -0.13 -12.61
CA TYR A 359 24.94 -0.74 -11.61
C TYR A 359 24.48 -0.42 -10.19
N GLY A 360 24.71 -1.37 -9.28
CA GLY A 360 24.63 -1.15 -7.84
C GLY A 360 23.82 -2.22 -7.12
N ARG A 361 23.99 -2.33 -5.80
CA ARG A 361 23.17 -3.23 -4.98
C ARG A 361 21.79 -2.60 -4.80
N LEU A 362 20.75 -3.30 -5.26
CA LEU A 362 19.37 -2.85 -5.09
C LEU A 362 19.03 -2.78 -3.59
N PRO A 363 18.48 -1.65 -3.11
CA PRO A 363 17.86 -1.59 -1.80
C PRO A 363 16.70 -2.59 -1.69
N LEU A 364 16.76 -3.49 -0.71
CA LEU A 364 15.71 -4.49 -0.47
C LEU A 364 14.71 -4.02 0.58
N MET A 365 15.19 -3.47 1.70
CA MET A 365 14.32 -3.06 2.81
C MET A 365 14.94 -1.92 3.58
N LEU A 366 14.18 -0.84 3.74
CA LEU A 366 14.50 0.26 4.65
C LEU A 366 13.81 0.01 6.00
N THR A 367 14.57 0.09 7.10
CA THR A 367 14.05 -0.09 8.45
C THR A 367 14.65 0.92 9.42
N ARG A 368 13.81 1.45 10.32
CA ARG A 368 14.28 2.28 11.43
C ARG A 368 14.75 1.41 12.60
N ASN A 369 14.15 0.24 12.76
CA ASN A 369 14.60 -0.77 13.70
C ASN A 369 15.67 -1.66 13.05
N CYS A 370 16.94 -1.32 13.26
CA CYS A 370 18.07 -2.05 12.67
C CYS A 370 18.11 -3.51 13.16
N PRO A 371 18.11 -4.52 12.27
CA PRO A 371 18.11 -5.91 12.69
C PRO A 371 19.40 -6.35 13.38
N GLN A 372 20.52 -5.66 13.16
CA GLN A 372 21.78 -5.93 13.85
C GLN A 372 21.83 -5.37 15.28
N LYS A 373 21.08 -4.29 15.57
CA LYS A 373 21.01 -3.72 16.93
C LYS A 373 20.41 -4.67 17.96
N ASN A 374 19.72 -5.72 17.51
CA ASN A 374 19.13 -6.75 18.35
C ASN A 374 20.15 -7.73 18.96
N GLY A 375 21.39 -7.73 18.50
CA GLY A 375 22.44 -8.62 19.03
C GLY A 375 23.76 -7.91 19.34
N LYS A 376 23.99 -6.72 18.78
CA LYS A 376 25.22 -5.93 18.98
C LYS A 376 24.89 -4.43 19.03
N SER A 377 25.67 -3.67 19.78
CA SER A 377 25.61 -2.21 19.75
C SER A 377 26.18 -1.67 18.42
N CYS A 378 25.85 -0.41 18.08
CA CYS A 378 26.46 0.25 16.91
C CYS A 378 27.98 0.39 17.03
N ALA A 379 28.49 0.55 18.25
CA ALA A 379 29.93 0.68 18.49
C ALA A 379 30.67 -0.62 18.14
N GLU A 380 30.10 -1.76 18.54
CA GLU A 380 30.65 -3.09 18.21
C GLU A 380 30.50 -3.40 16.71
N CYS A 381 29.37 -3.05 16.12
CA CYS A 381 29.09 -3.29 14.70
C CYS A 381 29.96 -2.43 13.78
N LYS A 382 30.45 -1.27 14.24
CA LYS A 382 31.18 -0.28 13.42
C LYS A 382 30.45 0.11 12.11
N ARG A 383 29.13 -0.04 12.08
CA ARG A 383 28.25 0.16 10.91
C ARG A 383 28.62 -0.68 9.67
N THR A 384 29.26 -1.83 9.86
CA THR A 384 29.55 -2.80 8.79
C THR A 384 28.62 -4.02 8.85
N GLY A 385 27.39 -3.80 9.33
CA GLY A 385 26.42 -4.87 9.57
C GLY A 385 26.02 -5.60 8.29
N LYS A 386 25.66 -6.88 8.43
CA LYS A 386 25.16 -7.74 7.35
C LYS A 386 24.11 -8.71 7.87
N LEU A 387 23.20 -9.17 7.03
CA LEU A 387 22.32 -10.30 7.32
C LEU A 387 22.78 -11.51 6.53
N THR A 388 22.66 -12.69 7.12
CA THR A 388 22.96 -13.95 6.43
C THR A 388 21.68 -14.78 6.35
N ASP A 389 21.33 -15.26 5.15
CA ASP A 389 20.18 -16.12 4.96
C ASP A 389 20.50 -17.60 5.27
N ARG A 390 19.50 -18.48 5.15
CA ARG A 390 19.65 -19.93 5.39
C ARG A 390 20.59 -20.65 4.41
N ARG A 391 20.93 -20.00 3.28
CA ARG A 391 21.84 -20.51 2.25
C ARG A 391 23.25 -19.98 2.43
N GLY A 392 23.50 -19.17 3.48
CA GLY A 392 24.80 -18.54 3.72
C GLY A 392 25.03 -17.27 2.90
N ILE A 393 24.03 -16.76 2.18
CA ILE A 393 24.17 -15.54 1.37
C ILE A 393 24.12 -14.32 2.28
N GLU A 394 25.08 -13.41 2.09
CA GLU A 394 25.23 -12.20 2.89
C GLU A 394 24.62 -10.98 2.21
N PHE A 395 23.83 -10.22 2.97
CA PHE A 395 23.14 -9.00 2.55
C PHE A 395 23.70 -7.83 3.37
N PRO A 396 24.47 -6.92 2.76
CA PRO A 396 25.04 -5.77 3.46
C PRO A 396 23.94 -4.86 4.03
N ILE A 397 24.24 -4.19 5.14
CA ILE A 397 23.36 -3.18 5.74
C ILE A 397 24.06 -1.82 5.66
N ASP A 398 23.45 -0.88 4.95
CA ASP A 398 23.87 0.51 4.90
C ASP A 398 23.09 1.33 5.96
N CYS A 399 23.79 2.03 6.85
CA CYS A 399 23.18 2.71 7.99
C CYS A 399 23.31 4.23 7.86
N ARG A 400 22.22 4.92 7.52
CA ARG A 400 22.21 6.36 7.23
C ARG A 400 20.93 7.02 7.71
N SER A 401 21.05 8.29 8.09
CA SER A 401 19.89 9.16 8.39
C SER A 401 18.90 8.53 9.37
N GLY A 402 19.41 7.87 10.42
CA GLY A 402 18.60 7.21 11.45
C GLY A 402 17.94 5.89 11.01
N CYS A 403 18.25 5.40 9.81
CA CYS A 403 17.72 4.16 9.25
C CYS A 403 18.84 3.16 8.92
N SER A 404 18.43 1.93 8.68
CA SER A 404 19.24 0.86 8.11
C SER A 404 18.56 0.36 6.85
N GLU A 405 19.32 0.27 5.76
CA GLU A 405 18.87 -0.24 4.48
C GLU A 405 19.59 -1.56 4.19
N ILE A 406 18.82 -2.63 4.05
CA ILE A 406 19.34 -3.93 3.65
C ILE A 406 19.51 -3.90 2.14
N LEU A 407 20.70 -4.19 1.67
CA LEU A 407 21.06 -4.21 0.25
C LEU A 407 21.09 -5.64 -0.28
N ASN A 408 20.84 -5.80 -1.58
CA ASN A 408 21.02 -7.07 -2.26
C ASN A 408 22.49 -7.54 -2.12
N SER A 409 22.70 -8.86 -2.06
CA SER A 409 24.03 -9.45 -1.85
C SER A 409 25.00 -9.10 -2.97
N VAL A 410 24.50 -9.11 -4.20
CA VAL A 410 25.26 -8.84 -5.43
C VAL A 410 24.69 -7.62 -6.17
N PRO A 411 25.54 -6.83 -6.85
CA PRO A 411 25.08 -5.67 -7.60
C PRO A 411 24.38 -6.07 -8.90
N VAL A 412 23.45 -5.23 -9.35
CA VAL A 412 23.06 -5.18 -10.76
C VAL A 412 24.28 -4.79 -11.57
N TYR A 413 24.44 -5.40 -12.75
CA TYR A 413 25.53 -5.07 -13.66
C TYR A 413 25.06 -5.20 -15.11
N MET A 414 25.35 -4.20 -15.94
CA MET A 414 24.93 -4.08 -17.35
C MET A 414 26.04 -3.60 -18.30
N ALA A 415 27.27 -3.41 -17.83
CA ALA A 415 28.35 -2.86 -18.67
C ALA A 415 28.76 -3.77 -19.85
N ASP A 416 28.42 -5.07 -19.80
CA ASP A 416 28.60 -6.02 -20.89
C ASP A 416 27.41 -6.14 -21.85
N ARG A 417 26.37 -5.30 -21.63
CA ARG A 417 25.10 -5.27 -22.36
C ARG A 417 24.61 -3.84 -22.63
N LEU A 418 25.53 -2.88 -22.75
CA LEU A 418 25.21 -1.45 -22.91
C LEU A 418 24.35 -1.14 -24.15
N SER A 419 24.50 -1.92 -25.23
CA SER A 419 23.72 -1.81 -26.46
C SER A 419 22.25 -2.14 -26.27
N GLU A 420 21.90 -2.93 -25.25
CA GLU A 420 20.52 -3.30 -24.96
C GLU A 420 19.75 -2.19 -24.25
N ILE A 421 20.43 -1.25 -23.58
CA ILE A 421 19.81 -0.10 -22.92
C ILE A 421 19.50 0.97 -23.98
N ARG A 422 18.29 0.95 -24.55
CA ARG A 422 17.82 1.93 -25.54
C ARG A 422 16.81 2.89 -24.90
N ASN A 423 16.46 3.97 -25.60
CA ASN A 423 15.42 4.93 -25.16
C ASN A 423 15.63 5.47 -23.73
N MET A 424 16.88 5.70 -23.31
CA MET A 424 17.24 6.25 -22.00
C MET A 424 18.21 7.42 -22.16
N ASP A 425 17.99 8.48 -21.40
CA ASP A 425 18.87 9.65 -21.33
C ASP A 425 20.07 9.44 -20.42
N PHE A 426 19.96 8.56 -19.43
CA PHE A 426 21.09 8.27 -18.54
C PHE A 426 21.08 6.85 -17.98
N MET A 427 22.26 6.41 -17.54
CA MET A 427 22.46 5.22 -16.72
C MET A 427 22.93 5.66 -15.34
N LEU A 428 22.28 5.14 -14.30
CA LEU A 428 22.68 5.34 -12.92
C LEU A 428 23.62 4.22 -12.47
N LEU A 429 24.79 4.61 -11.94
CA LEU A 429 25.68 3.73 -11.19
C LEU A 429 25.56 4.08 -9.71
N TYR A 430 24.96 3.18 -8.93
CA TYR A 430 24.65 3.38 -7.51
C TYR A 430 25.68 2.66 -6.63
N PHE A 431 26.72 3.38 -6.22
CA PHE A 431 27.79 2.87 -5.36
C PHE A 431 27.39 2.96 -3.89
N THR A 432 27.69 1.90 -3.14
CA THR A 432 27.33 1.71 -1.72
C THR A 432 28.54 1.51 -0.84
N ASN A 433 29.34 0.47 -1.09
CA ASN A 433 30.45 0.06 -0.21
C ASN A 433 31.66 -0.43 -1.00
N GLU A 434 31.69 -0.13 -2.30
CA GLU A 434 32.81 -0.36 -3.19
C GLU A 434 34.01 0.52 -2.77
N SER A 435 35.22 -0.04 -2.90
CA SER A 435 36.44 0.77 -2.78
C SER A 435 36.58 1.75 -3.95
N LYS A 436 37.45 2.75 -3.80
CA LYS A 436 37.76 3.72 -4.86
C LYS A 436 38.29 3.03 -6.12
N GLU A 437 39.10 1.99 -5.97
CA GLU A 437 39.65 1.19 -7.08
C GLU A 437 38.54 0.44 -7.81
N LYS A 438 37.66 -0.22 -7.05
CA LYS A 438 36.53 -0.95 -7.63
C LYS A 438 35.56 -0.01 -8.35
N THR A 439 35.30 1.16 -7.78
CA THR A 439 34.44 2.16 -8.40
C THR A 439 35.04 2.69 -9.71
N SER A 440 36.34 2.99 -9.70
CA SER A 440 37.08 3.41 -10.91
C SER A 440 37.00 2.37 -12.02
N LEU A 441 37.19 1.10 -11.67
CA LEU A 441 37.10 -0.04 -12.59
C LEU A 441 35.70 -0.15 -13.20
N VAL A 442 34.65 -0.12 -12.37
CA VAL A 442 33.26 -0.22 -12.84
C VAL A 442 32.92 0.94 -13.77
N ILE A 443 33.29 2.17 -13.41
CA ILE A 443 33.04 3.34 -14.26
C ILE A 443 33.72 3.17 -15.64
N GLN A 444 34.96 2.67 -15.67
CA GLN A 444 35.66 2.37 -16.94
C GLN A 444 34.92 1.34 -17.79
N ASP A 445 34.35 0.29 -17.18
CA ASP A 445 33.54 -0.70 -17.89
C ASP A 445 32.30 -0.05 -18.55
N TYR A 446 31.64 0.89 -17.87
CA TYR A 446 30.47 1.58 -18.42
C TYR A 446 30.82 2.60 -19.52
N ILE A 447 32.06 3.06 -19.56
CA ILE A 447 32.55 3.97 -20.61
C ILE A 447 32.98 3.17 -21.85
N LYS A 448 33.77 2.12 -21.65
CA LYS A 448 34.41 1.37 -22.76
C LYS A 448 33.61 0.14 -23.20
N GLY A 449 32.65 -0.29 -22.38
CA GLY A 449 32.10 -1.62 -22.45
C GLY A 449 33.08 -2.66 -21.89
N THR A 450 32.55 -3.80 -21.45
CA THR A 450 33.35 -4.98 -21.12
C THR A 450 32.72 -6.23 -21.69
N LYS A 451 33.49 -7.30 -21.87
CA LYS A 451 32.94 -8.62 -22.21
C LYS A 451 32.73 -9.51 -20.99
N LYS A 452 33.34 -9.16 -19.85
CA LYS A 452 33.35 -10.01 -18.66
C LYS A 452 33.15 -9.15 -17.40
N PRO A 453 31.96 -9.22 -16.77
CA PRO A 453 31.71 -8.58 -15.49
C PRO A 453 32.70 -9.03 -14.41
N HIS A 454 32.98 -8.14 -13.45
CA HIS A 454 33.93 -8.39 -12.37
C HIS A 454 33.23 -8.83 -11.08
N GLY A 455 33.36 -10.11 -10.73
CA GLY A 455 32.79 -10.69 -9.52
C GLY A 455 31.35 -11.19 -9.74
N GLU A 456 30.68 -11.54 -8.65
CA GLU A 456 29.28 -11.94 -8.70
C GLU A 456 28.38 -10.73 -9.01
N PHE A 457 27.32 -10.96 -9.79
CA PHE A 457 26.37 -9.94 -10.19
C PHE A 457 24.99 -10.54 -10.45
N THR A 458 24.00 -9.67 -10.60
CA THR A 458 22.66 -10.00 -11.09
C THR A 458 22.28 -9.08 -12.24
N ARG A 459 21.27 -9.46 -13.03
CA ARG A 459 20.59 -8.54 -13.96
C ARG A 459 19.42 -7.80 -13.32
N GLY A 460 19.22 -7.98 -12.00
CA GLY A 460 18.03 -7.49 -11.32
C GLY A 460 16.76 -8.07 -11.96
N LEU A 461 15.77 -7.20 -12.20
CA LEU A 461 14.51 -7.57 -12.84
C LEU A 461 14.44 -7.13 -14.31
N LEU A 462 15.56 -6.64 -14.87
CA LEU A 462 15.64 -6.07 -16.23
C LEU A 462 15.21 -7.02 -17.35
N TYR A 463 15.15 -8.33 -17.12
CA TYR A 463 14.68 -9.34 -18.09
C TYR A 463 13.47 -10.14 -17.63
N ARG A 464 13.19 -10.20 -16.33
CA ARG A 464 12.12 -11.04 -15.76
C ARG A 464 10.91 -10.23 -15.31
N GLY A 465 11.09 -8.95 -14.95
CA GLY A 465 10.07 -8.11 -14.36
C GLY A 465 9.67 -8.60 -12.96
N VAL A 466 8.56 -8.06 -12.45
CA VAL A 466 7.87 -8.57 -11.27
C VAL A 466 6.81 -9.55 -11.75
N GLU A 467 6.97 -10.83 -11.41
CA GLU A 467 5.94 -11.85 -11.63
C GLU A 467 4.88 -11.83 -10.52
#